data_AF-A0A6M3IKY6-F1
#
_entry.id   AF-A0A6M3IKY6-F1
#
_cell.length_a   1.000
_cell.length_b   1.000
_cell.length_c   1.000
_cell.angle_alpha   90.00
_cell.angle_beta   90.00
_cell.angle_gamma   90.00
#
_symmetry.space_group_name_H-M   'P 1'
#
loop_
_entity.id
_entity.type
_entity.pdbx_description
1 polymer ?
#
loop_
_entity_poly.entity_id
_entity_poly.type
_entity_poly.pdbx_seq_one_letter_code
_entity_poly.pdbx_strand_id
1 'polypeptide(L)'
;MAEEKLHRWYELLNQEPKKGKWFIEDRIEELNIEINRLYRRKHFLKKKNYEKLDLEAIRAIPIGEIMPLEASYSDSKRSKHLCPLHNEKTPSFVIFEETNSWYCFGCGEGGSNYDLIMKLHKCTFIEAAKFLNDYL
;
A
#
# COMPACT_ATOMS: atom_id res chain seq x y z
N MET A 1 -33.07 44.99 22.88
CA MET A 1 -31.62 45.31 23.06
C MET A 1 -30.66 44.26 22.48
N ALA A 2 -30.65 42.99 22.93
CA ALA A 2 -29.75 41.95 22.37
C ALA A 2 -30.32 41.27 21.11
N GLU A 3 -31.64 41.04 21.08
CA GLU A 3 -32.34 40.39 19.97
C GLU A 3 -32.41 41.28 18.71
N GLU A 4 -32.58 42.59 18.88
CA GLU A 4 -32.56 43.55 17.76
C GLU A 4 -31.17 43.66 17.10
N LYS A 5 -30.09 43.46 17.87
CA LYS A 5 -28.72 43.43 17.32
C LYS A 5 -28.49 42.17 16.48
N LEU A 6 -29.04 41.04 16.91
CA LEU A 6 -29.01 39.77 16.18
C LEU A 6 -29.80 39.84 14.88
N HIS A 7 -30.99 40.43 14.92
CA HIS A 7 -31.84 40.59 13.73
C HIS A 7 -31.20 41.51 12.68
N ARG A 8 -30.58 42.62 13.12
CA ARG A 8 -29.85 43.54 12.23
C ARG A 8 -28.60 42.91 11.62
N TRP A 9 -27.90 42.06 12.37
CA TRP A 9 -26.78 41.26 11.85
C TRP A 9 -27.23 40.25 10.78
N TYR A 10 -28.40 39.64 10.98
CA TYR A 10 -28.96 38.65 10.06
C TYR A 10 -29.45 39.28 8.74
N GLU A 11 -30.00 40.50 8.80
CA GLU A 11 -30.40 41.23 7.60
C GLU A 11 -29.19 41.75 6.80
N LEU A 12 -28.13 42.20 7.46
CA LEU A 12 -26.88 42.63 6.80
C LEU A 12 -26.20 41.47 6.04
N LEU A 13 -26.27 40.23 6.55
CA LEU A 13 -25.75 39.04 5.87
C LEU A 13 -26.52 38.69 4.58
N ASN A 14 -27.79 39.12 4.48
CA ASN A 14 -28.67 38.78 3.36
C ASN A 14 -28.82 39.90 2.32
N GLN A 15 -28.16 41.06 2.51
CA GLN A 15 -28.34 42.24 1.65
C GLN A 15 -27.24 42.46 0.60
N GLU A 16 -26.13 41.72 0.59
CA GLU A 16 -25.12 41.87 -0.47
C GLU A 16 -24.88 40.60 -1.29
N PRO A 17 -25.14 40.61 -2.62
CA PRO A 17 -24.69 39.54 -3.49
C PRO A 17 -23.21 39.75 -3.82
N LYS A 18 -22.42 38.68 -3.57
CA LYS A 18 -21.05 38.43 -4.08
C LYS A 18 -19.89 39.11 -3.34
N LYS A 19 -19.30 38.36 -2.39
CA LYS A 19 -17.84 38.14 -2.25
C LYS A 19 -17.60 37.22 -1.05
N GLY A 20 -17.34 35.94 -1.31
CA GLY A 20 -17.00 35.01 -0.21
C GLY A 20 -17.41 33.55 -0.42
N LYS A 21 -18.03 33.20 -1.55
CA LYS A 21 -18.30 31.81 -1.92
C LYS A 21 -17.30 31.40 -3.00
N TRP A 22 -16.03 31.23 -2.62
CA TRP A 22 -15.17 30.35 -3.39
C TRP A 22 -15.76 28.95 -3.20
N PHE A 23 -16.27 28.38 -4.29
CA PHE A 23 -17.10 27.19 -4.25
C PHE A 23 -16.26 26.01 -3.78
N ILE A 24 -16.84 25.18 -2.90
CA ILE A 24 -16.28 23.87 -2.54
C ILE A 24 -15.95 23.08 -3.82
N GLU A 25 -16.75 23.25 -4.88
CA GLU A 25 -16.55 22.68 -6.20
C GLU A 25 -15.24 23.14 -6.87
N ASP A 26 -14.94 24.45 -6.88
CA ASP A 26 -13.66 24.97 -7.42
C ASP A 26 -12.46 24.38 -6.66
N ARG A 27 -12.59 24.25 -5.33
CA ARG A 27 -11.54 23.66 -4.50
C ARG A 27 -11.39 22.15 -4.75
N ILE A 28 -12.48 21.44 -5.00
CA ILE A 28 -12.47 20.03 -5.38
C ILE A 28 -11.81 19.86 -6.76
N GLU A 29 -12.11 20.72 -7.73
CA GLU A 29 -11.52 20.72 -9.06
C GLU A 29 -9.99 20.92 -8.97
N GLU A 30 -9.53 21.92 -8.21
CA GLU A 30 -8.11 22.16 -7.95
C GLU A 30 -7.41 20.95 -7.32
N LEU A 31 -8.03 20.34 -6.31
CA LEU A 31 -7.49 19.15 -5.64
C LEU A 31 -7.43 17.96 -6.60
N ASN A 32 -8.44 17.76 -7.44
CA ASN A 32 -8.46 16.71 -8.45
C ASN A 32 -7.35 16.89 -9.50
N ILE A 33 -7.09 18.13 -9.92
CA ILE A 33 -5.98 18.45 -10.84
C ILE A 33 -4.64 18.12 -10.18
N GLU A 34 -4.43 18.52 -8.93
CA GLU A 34 -3.18 18.26 -8.21
C GLU A 34 -2.99 16.76 -7.93
N ILE A 35 -4.05 16.05 -7.55
CA ILE A 35 -4.06 14.59 -7.41
C ILE A 35 -3.63 13.94 -8.74
N ASN A 36 -4.24 14.33 -9.87
CA ASN A 36 -3.88 13.80 -11.18
C ASN A 36 -2.44 14.14 -11.59
N ARG A 37 -1.92 15.29 -11.19
CA ARG A 37 -0.53 15.70 -11.40
C ARG A 37 0.43 14.84 -10.59
N LEU A 38 0.12 14.59 -9.32
CA LEU A 38 0.88 13.72 -8.42
C LEU A 38 0.85 12.27 -8.91
N TYR A 39 -0.30 11.76 -9.36
CA TYR A 39 -0.39 10.43 -9.98
C TYR A 39 0.49 10.31 -11.22
N ARG A 40 0.45 11.30 -12.14
CA ARG A 40 1.31 11.30 -13.34
C ARG A 40 2.79 11.40 -13.00
N ARG A 41 3.16 12.23 -12.02
CA ARG A 41 4.55 12.37 -11.55
C ARG A 41 5.05 11.11 -10.85
N LYS A 42 4.23 10.50 -9.99
CA LYS A 42 4.51 9.20 -9.37
C LYS A 42 4.72 8.13 -10.44
N HIS A 43 3.84 8.07 -11.44
CA HIS A 43 3.97 7.13 -12.57
C HIS A 43 5.25 7.37 -13.38
N PHE A 44 5.60 8.62 -13.67
CA PHE A 44 6.82 8.98 -14.40
C PHE A 44 8.10 8.64 -13.60
N LEU A 45 8.12 8.93 -12.30
CA LEU A 45 9.23 8.57 -11.40
C LEU A 45 9.35 7.05 -11.25
N LYS A 46 8.23 6.33 -11.13
CA LYS A 46 8.22 4.85 -11.11
C LYS A 46 8.78 4.27 -12.41
N LYS A 47 8.52 4.92 -13.56
CA LYS A 47 9.07 4.51 -14.86
C LYS A 47 10.58 4.67 -14.96
N LYS A 48 11.16 5.75 -14.40
CA LYS A 48 12.63 5.94 -14.35
C LYS A 48 13.34 4.94 -13.44
N ASN A 49 12.71 4.49 -12.35
CA ASN A 49 13.30 3.50 -11.44
C ASN A 49 13.35 2.08 -12.04
N TYR A 50 12.63 1.79 -13.13
CA TYR A 50 12.67 0.47 -13.78
C TYR A 50 13.97 0.17 -14.53
N GLU A 51 14.79 1.18 -14.86
CA GLU A 51 15.99 0.98 -15.68
C GLU A 51 17.17 0.37 -14.90
N LYS A 52 17.07 0.22 -13.56
CA LYS A 52 18.10 -0.49 -12.79
C LYS A 52 17.52 -1.10 -11.51
N LEU A 53 16.84 -2.25 -11.65
CA LEU A 53 16.50 -3.09 -10.48
C LEU A 53 17.75 -3.85 -10.03
N ASP A 54 18.08 -3.74 -8.75
CA ASP A 54 19.09 -4.59 -8.12
C ASP A 54 18.41 -5.89 -7.65
N LEU A 55 18.39 -6.89 -8.52
CA LEU A 55 17.71 -8.15 -8.26
C LEU A 55 18.29 -8.91 -7.08
N GLU A 56 19.57 -8.71 -6.76
CA GLU A 56 20.21 -9.37 -5.63
C GLU A 56 19.78 -8.73 -4.31
N ALA A 57 19.79 -7.38 -4.26
CA ALA A 57 19.25 -6.65 -3.11
C ALA A 57 17.77 -6.98 -2.89
N ILE A 58 16.97 -7.02 -3.96
CA ILE A 58 15.56 -7.38 -3.88
C ILE A 58 15.37 -8.82 -3.39
N ARG A 59 16.18 -9.79 -3.85
CA ARG A 59 16.13 -11.18 -3.40
C ARG A 59 16.48 -11.32 -1.90
N ALA A 60 17.32 -10.42 -1.39
CA ALA A 60 17.76 -10.42 0.00
C ALA A 60 16.71 -9.85 0.99
N ILE A 61 15.63 -9.22 0.51
CA ILE A 61 14.56 -8.71 1.38
C ILE A 61 13.91 -9.89 2.13
N PRO A 62 13.92 -9.90 3.48
CA PRO A 62 13.36 -11.00 4.26
C PRO A 62 11.86 -11.18 4.03
N ILE A 63 11.42 -12.42 3.82
CA ILE A 63 9.99 -12.74 3.63
C ILE A 63 9.14 -12.28 4.83
N GLY A 64 9.67 -12.39 6.05
CA GLY A 64 9.00 -11.92 7.26
C GLY A 64 8.75 -10.40 7.30
N GLU A 65 9.57 -9.60 6.61
CA GLU A 65 9.36 -8.14 6.51
C GLU A 65 8.33 -7.78 5.44
N ILE A 66 8.32 -8.53 4.34
CA ILE A 66 7.37 -8.33 3.23
C ILE A 66 5.93 -8.56 3.72
N MET A 67 5.76 -9.56 4.59
CA MET A 67 4.46 -10.00 5.08
C MET A 67 4.52 -10.26 6.58
N PRO A 68 4.20 -9.26 7.43
CA PRO A 68 4.23 -9.38 8.88
C PRO A 68 3.04 -10.21 9.38
N LEU A 69 3.10 -11.52 9.15
CA LEU A 69 2.10 -12.47 9.65
C LEU A 69 2.35 -12.78 11.12
N GLU A 70 1.27 -12.95 11.89
CA GLU A 70 1.38 -13.50 13.23
C GLU A 70 1.97 -14.92 13.17
N ALA A 71 3.06 -15.13 13.89
CA ALA A 71 3.70 -16.42 14.00
C ALA A 71 2.99 -17.28 15.05
N SER A 72 2.59 -18.49 14.65
CA SER A 72 2.17 -19.53 15.60
C SER A 72 3.36 -20.14 16.34
N TYR A 73 4.53 -20.06 15.73
CA TYR A 73 5.82 -20.51 16.24
C TYR A 73 6.93 -19.77 15.52
N SER A 74 7.97 -19.39 16.22
CA SER A 74 9.18 -18.78 15.64
C SER A 74 10.41 -19.14 16.46
N ASP A 75 11.50 -19.49 15.78
CA ASP A 75 12.85 -19.53 16.33
C ASP A 75 13.80 -18.73 15.41
N SER A 76 15.11 -18.80 15.66
CA SER A 76 16.09 -18.08 14.84
C SER A 76 16.28 -18.63 13.41
N LYS A 77 15.74 -19.81 13.10
CA LYS A 77 15.92 -20.50 11.82
C LYS A 77 14.66 -20.47 10.97
N ARG A 78 13.48 -20.51 11.60
CA ARG A 78 12.20 -20.60 10.91
C ARG A 78 11.04 -20.06 11.73
N SER A 79 10.03 -19.63 11.00
CA SER A 79 8.75 -19.16 11.53
C SER A 79 7.59 -19.87 10.84
N LYS A 80 6.49 -20.09 11.56
CA LYS A 80 5.32 -20.86 11.09
C LYS A 80 4.03 -20.07 11.23
N HIS A 81 3.25 -19.99 10.15
CA HIS A 81 2.09 -19.12 9.99
C HIS A 81 0.91 -19.84 9.32
N LEU A 82 -0.25 -19.18 9.35
CA LEU A 82 -1.34 -19.51 8.42
C LEU A 82 -0.92 -19.13 7.00
N CYS A 83 -1.25 -19.97 6.05
CA CYS A 83 -0.93 -19.76 4.65
C CYS A 83 -1.77 -18.61 4.07
N PRO A 84 -1.14 -17.63 3.40
CA PRO A 84 -1.87 -16.57 2.73
C PRO A 84 -2.42 -17.00 1.35
N LEU A 85 -2.04 -18.18 0.86
CA LEU A 85 -2.42 -18.70 -0.47
C LEU A 85 -3.62 -19.66 -0.45
N HIS A 86 -3.99 -20.19 0.71
CA HIS A 86 -5.16 -21.06 0.85
C HIS A 86 -5.78 -20.93 2.23
N ASN A 87 -7.08 -21.16 2.33
CA ASN A 87 -7.82 -21.00 3.57
C ASN A 87 -7.62 -22.22 4.49
N GLU A 88 -6.95 -22.03 5.62
CA GLU A 88 -6.69 -23.08 6.61
C GLU A 88 -6.90 -22.59 8.04
N LYS A 89 -7.09 -23.53 8.98
CA LYS A 89 -7.21 -23.24 10.42
C LYS A 89 -5.97 -23.62 11.22
N THR A 90 -5.16 -24.52 10.68
CA THR A 90 -3.92 -24.98 11.30
C THR A 90 -2.76 -24.41 10.49
N PRO A 91 -1.81 -23.69 11.10
CA PRO A 91 -0.64 -23.17 10.40
C PRO A 91 0.09 -24.26 9.60
N SER A 92 0.35 -24.01 8.33
CA SER A 92 1.19 -24.88 7.48
C SER A 92 2.22 -24.15 6.64
N PHE A 93 2.22 -22.81 6.65
CA PHE A 93 3.19 -21.97 5.96
C PHE A 93 4.43 -21.78 6.82
N VAL A 94 5.60 -22.14 6.30
CA VAL A 94 6.89 -22.02 7.02
C VAL A 94 7.83 -21.13 6.22
N ILE A 95 8.41 -20.15 6.89
CA ILE A 95 9.52 -19.33 6.37
C ILE A 95 10.82 -19.90 6.95
N PHE A 96 11.84 -20.05 6.11
CA PHE A 96 13.18 -20.50 6.48
C PHE A 96 14.15 -19.32 6.36
N GLU A 97 14.43 -18.67 7.49
CA GLU A 97 15.13 -17.38 7.56
C GLU A 97 16.55 -17.45 6.96
N GLU A 98 17.28 -18.54 7.20
CA GLU A 98 18.65 -18.74 6.70
C GLU A 98 18.74 -18.73 5.17
N THR A 99 17.69 -19.22 4.50
CA THR A 99 17.67 -19.35 3.03
C THR A 99 16.80 -18.30 2.35
N ASN A 100 16.12 -17.45 3.14
CA ASN A 100 15.06 -16.55 2.69
C ASN A 100 14.06 -17.24 1.73
N SER A 101 13.60 -18.43 2.12
CA SER A 101 12.65 -19.23 1.35
C SER A 101 11.42 -19.59 2.18
N TRP A 102 10.37 -20.06 1.52
CA TRP A 102 9.15 -20.49 2.18
C TRP A 102 8.59 -21.76 1.56
N TYR A 103 7.84 -22.51 2.36
CA TYR A 103 7.06 -23.65 1.90
C TYR A 103 5.78 -23.78 2.72
N CYS A 104 4.67 -24.04 2.04
CA CYS A 104 3.40 -24.36 2.66
C CYS A 104 3.12 -25.86 2.55
N PHE A 105 3.16 -26.55 3.69
CA PHE A 105 2.89 -27.98 3.75
C PHE A 105 1.42 -28.35 3.55
N GLY A 106 0.50 -27.37 3.58
CA GLY A 106 -0.93 -27.58 3.34
C GLY A 106 -1.31 -27.57 1.85
N CYS A 107 -0.77 -26.64 1.06
CA CYS A 107 -1.08 -26.52 -0.36
C CYS A 107 0.04 -26.96 -1.31
N GLY A 108 1.23 -27.25 -0.80
CA GLY A 108 2.38 -27.74 -1.59
C GLY A 108 3.15 -26.66 -2.35
N GLU A 109 2.79 -25.39 -2.18
CA GLU A 109 3.46 -24.25 -2.80
C GLU A 109 4.68 -23.81 -1.98
N GLY A 110 5.68 -23.25 -2.65
CA GLY A 110 6.90 -22.73 -2.01
C GLY A 110 7.79 -21.98 -2.99
N GLY A 111 8.83 -21.34 -2.46
CA GLY A 111 9.83 -20.66 -3.28
C GLY A 111 10.54 -19.52 -2.56
N SER A 112 10.97 -18.55 -3.35
CA SER A 112 11.58 -17.30 -2.90
C SER A 112 10.53 -16.22 -2.60
N ASN A 113 11.00 -15.06 -2.15
CA ASN A 113 10.16 -13.87 -1.99
C ASN A 113 9.46 -13.43 -3.30
N TYR A 114 10.11 -13.60 -4.45
CA TYR A 114 9.48 -13.37 -5.76
C TYR A 114 8.29 -14.31 -5.98
N ASP A 115 8.48 -15.60 -5.73
CA ASP A 115 7.45 -16.63 -5.94
C ASP A 115 6.22 -16.35 -5.07
N LEU A 116 6.45 -15.91 -3.82
CA LEU A 116 5.37 -15.52 -2.92
C LEU A 116 4.53 -14.38 -3.48
N ILE A 117 5.18 -13.29 -3.91
CA ILE A 117 4.50 -12.11 -4.46
C ILE A 117 3.80 -12.44 -5.77
N MET A 118 4.44 -13.22 -6.65
CA MET A 118 3.84 -13.69 -7.89
C MET A 118 2.55 -14.49 -7.63
N LYS A 119 2.55 -15.37 -6.62
CA LYS A 119 1.36 -16.16 -6.26
C LYS A 119 0.27 -15.32 -5.61
N LEU A 120 0.63 -14.42 -4.68
CA LEU A 120 -0.33 -13.54 -3.99
C LEU A 120 -1.02 -12.57 -4.94
N HIS A 121 -0.24 -11.92 -5.80
CA HIS A 121 -0.73 -10.86 -6.69
C HIS A 121 -1.07 -11.34 -8.10
N LYS A 122 -0.84 -12.63 -8.40
CA LYS A 122 -1.02 -13.23 -9.74
C LYS A 122 -0.31 -12.40 -10.81
N CYS A 123 0.93 -12.03 -10.53
CA CYS A 123 1.71 -11.13 -11.36
C CYS A 123 2.95 -11.82 -11.95
N THR A 124 3.56 -11.19 -12.95
CA THR A 124 4.80 -11.63 -13.56
C THR A 124 6.00 -11.39 -12.64
N PHE A 125 7.12 -12.07 -12.90
CA PHE A 125 8.38 -11.86 -12.17
C PHE A 125 8.80 -10.39 -12.13
N ILE A 126 8.70 -9.69 -13.28
CA ILE A 126 9.06 -8.27 -13.37
C ILE A 126 8.15 -7.41 -12.49
N GLU A 127 6.85 -7.69 -12.44
CA GLU A 127 5.92 -6.98 -11.56
C GLU A 127 6.20 -7.27 -10.08
N ALA A 128 6.52 -8.53 -9.75
CA ALA A 128 6.91 -8.91 -8.39
C ALA A 128 8.21 -8.23 -7.95
N ALA A 129 9.23 -8.19 -8.81
CA ALA A 129 10.48 -7.49 -8.53
C ALA A 129 10.25 -5.99 -8.27
N LYS A 130 9.34 -5.37 -9.03
CA LYS A 130 8.97 -3.97 -8.86
C LYS A 130 8.20 -3.72 -7.57
N PHE A 131 7.33 -4.64 -7.18
CA PHE A 131 6.60 -4.59 -5.92
C PHE A 131 7.58 -4.67 -4.74
N LEU A 132 8.50 -5.62 -4.79
CA LEU A 132 9.51 -5.84 -3.75
C LEU A 132 10.52 -4.69 -3.68
N ASN A 133 10.85 -4.04 -4.80
CA ASN A 133 11.73 -2.87 -4.79
C ASN A 133 11.16 -1.68 -3.98
N ASP A 134 9.86 -1.63 -3.69
CA ASP A 134 9.29 -0.60 -2.81
C ASP A 134 9.64 -0.86 -1.31
N TYR A 135 10.31 -1.97 -0.98
CA TYR A 135 10.82 -2.33 0.36
C TYR A 135 12.33 -2.08 0.55
N LEU A 136 13.03 -1.60 -0.48
CA LEU A 136 14.41 -1.09 -0.39
C LEU A 136 14.41 0.39 -0.01
#